data_AF-A0A1D1ZNH0-F1
#
_entry.id   AF-A0A1D1ZNH0-F1
#
_cell.length_a   1.000
_cell.length_b   1.000
_cell.length_c   1.000
_cell.angle_alpha   90.00
_cell.angle_beta   90.00
_cell.angle_gamma   90.00
#
_symmetry.space_group_name_H-M   'P 1'
#
loop_
_entity.id
_entity.type
_entity.pdbx_description
1 polymer ?
#
loop_
_entity_poly.entity_id
_entity_poly.type
_entity_poly.pdbx_seq_one_letter_code
_entity_poly.pdbx_strand_id
1 'polypeptide(L)'
;ADAPPTRLAALCCATLALHARLGARAIVQVEALVRLLLLPLAEGRGGAGPERQRVALEGLLDLCRQPGFAAELYLAADCRVERADLLQDICALLSKTAQPGGGGGGEAWAGGDSAQTLALEGLLALLASLDDVAEGGGASDIDPGVPRLLDSPGHYVDVWTPLAAGLAPPTDQFLDWGGVGSVGPEEGGEGRGEGDSDESRDGGVRTGVAIEGGAGPARAATPTTPRPRATSPADRARAEKRLKSLLASAAEHYNRDPKKGLQYAQAARLLPPTLDPATLARFLRCCPGLNEAAVGEALGERDDFSAGVRTAYLQTFDLAGLDFDVALRLFLDAFRLPGEGQRIDRIMEAF
;
A
#
# COMPACT_ATOMS: atom_id res chain seq x y z
N ALA A 1 18.52 5.31 25.94
CA ALA A 1 19.34 5.45 24.71
C ALA A 1 20.81 5.08 24.95
N ASP A 2 21.12 4.13 25.86
CA ASP A 2 22.51 3.81 26.22
C ASP A 2 22.69 2.32 26.58
N ALA A 3 22.08 1.45 25.79
CA ALA A 3 22.26 0.01 25.98
C ALA A 3 23.66 -0.39 25.45
N PRO A 4 24.50 -1.07 26.26
CA PRO A 4 25.76 -1.61 25.77
C PRO A 4 25.52 -2.60 24.62
N PRO A 5 26.49 -2.80 23.71
CA PRO A 5 26.34 -3.68 22.54
C PRO A 5 25.93 -5.11 22.93
N THR A 6 26.33 -5.58 24.10
CA THR A 6 25.92 -6.88 24.67
C THR A 6 24.42 -6.98 24.95
N ARG A 7 23.78 -5.89 25.39
CA ARG A 7 22.32 -5.86 25.58
C ARG A 7 21.58 -5.83 24.24
N LEU A 8 22.12 -5.10 23.26
CA LEU A 8 21.55 -5.09 21.91
C LEU A 8 21.59 -6.49 21.28
N ALA A 9 22.74 -7.17 21.36
CA ALA A 9 22.87 -8.55 20.90
C ALA A 9 21.89 -9.49 21.61
N ALA A 10 21.75 -9.39 22.94
CA ALA A 10 20.79 -10.19 23.69
C ALA A 10 19.33 -9.94 23.26
N LEU A 11 18.96 -8.69 22.96
CA LEU A 11 17.64 -8.34 22.43
C LEU A 11 17.40 -8.94 21.04
N CYS A 12 18.41 -8.89 20.16
CA CYS A 12 18.37 -9.53 18.85
C CYS A 12 18.14 -11.04 18.99
N CYS A 13 18.93 -11.72 19.82
CA CYS A 13 18.79 -13.17 20.04
C CYS A 13 17.43 -13.54 20.63
N ALA A 14 16.93 -12.77 21.60
CA ALA A 14 15.62 -13.02 22.20
C ALA A 14 14.50 -12.86 21.16
N THR A 15 14.57 -11.83 20.31
CA THR A 15 13.56 -11.56 19.28
C THR A 15 13.63 -12.58 18.15
N LEU A 16 14.84 -13.00 17.76
CA LEU A 16 15.06 -14.11 16.84
C LEU A 16 14.44 -15.41 17.37
N ALA A 17 14.67 -15.74 18.64
CA ALA A 17 14.10 -16.93 19.28
C ALA A 17 12.57 -16.86 19.39
N LEU A 18 12.01 -15.67 19.64
CA LEU A 18 10.57 -15.45 19.61
C LEU A 18 10.01 -15.65 18.20
N HIS A 19 10.63 -15.05 17.20
CA HIS A 19 10.21 -15.19 15.81
C HIS A 19 10.31 -16.64 15.33
N ALA A 20 11.40 -17.35 15.62
CA ALA A 20 11.57 -18.75 15.25
C ALA A 20 10.50 -19.69 15.86
N ARG A 21 9.88 -19.29 16.98
CA ARG A 21 8.85 -20.09 17.67
C ARG A 21 7.42 -19.66 17.35
N LEU A 22 7.20 -18.38 17.06
CA LEU A 22 5.88 -17.77 16.96
C LEU A 22 5.57 -17.23 15.56
N GLY A 23 6.57 -17.15 14.67
CA GLY A 23 6.49 -16.60 13.32
C GLY A 23 5.83 -15.22 13.29
N ALA A 24 4.84 -15.08 12.40
CA ALA A 24 4.01 -13.89 12.25
C ALA A 24 3.31 -13.41 13.55
N ARG A 25 3.14 -14.25 14.58
CA ARG A 25 2.57 -13.80 15.88
C ARG A 25 3.52 -12.90 16.66
N ALA A 26 4.81 -12.95 16.38
CA ALA A 26 5.84 -12.09 16.97
C ALA A 26 6.11 -10.82 16.15
N ILE A 27 5.31 -10.53 15.11
CA ILE A 27 5.62 -9.47 14.15
C ILE A 27 5.64 -8.08 14.77
N VAL A 28 4.84 -7.81 15.81
CA VAL A 28 4.82 -6.51 16.49
C VAL A 28 6.11 -6.28 17.27
N GLN A 29 6.65 -7.34 17.88
CA GLN A 29 7.93 -7.30 18.58
C GLN A 29 9.09 -7.13 17.60
N VAL A 30 9.03 -7.84 16.46
CA VAL A 30 10.00 -7.66 15.36
C VAL A 30 9.94 -6.23 14.80
N GLU A 31 8.74 -5.71 14.55
CA GLU A 31 8.52 -4.34 14.07
C GLU A 31 9.12 -3.31 15.02
N ALA A 32 8.82 -3.42 16.31
CA ALA A 32 9.35 -2.52 17.32
C ALA A 32 10.89 -2.57 17.39
N LEU A 33 11.48 -3.77 17.41
CA LEU A 33 12.94 -3.94 17.41
C LEU A 33 13.57 -3.34 16.15
N VAL A 34 13.04 -3.65 14.97
CA VAL A 34 13.59 -3.21 13.68
C VAL A 34 13.48 -1.69 13.55
N ARG A 35 12.29 -1.11 13.73
CA ARG A 35 12.06 0.33 13.50
C ARG A 35 12.68 1.22 14.57
N LEU A 36 12.57 0.84 15.84
CA LEU A 36 12.95 1.72 16.94
C LEU A 36 14.42 1.56 17.32
N LEU A 37 15.05 0.43 17.01
CA LEU A 37 16.43 0.15 17.41
C LEU A 37 17.34 -0.20 16.23
N LEU A 38 17.05 -1.25 15.47
CA LEU A 38 18.03 -1.77 14.49
C LEU A 38 18.26 -0.82 13.32
N LEU A 39 17.20 -0.31 12.67
CA LEU A 39 17.33 0.61 11.54
C LEU A 39 18.06 1.91 11.96
N PRO A 40 17.65 2.64 13.02
CA PRO A 40 18.35 3.87 13.43
C PRO A 40 19.82 3.63 13.78
N LEU A 41 20.15 2.54 14.48
CA LEU A 41 21.52 2.22 14.87
C LEU A 41 22.38 1.79 13.67
N ALA A 42 21.81 1.03 12.73
CA ALA A 42 22.49 0.62 11.50
C ALA A 42 22.76 1.80 10.54
N GLU A 43 21.90 2.82 10.55
CA GLU A 43 22.13 4.09 9.83
C GLU A 43 23.15 5.03 10.53
N GLY A 44 23.59 4.70 11.75
CA GLY A 44 24.47 5.56 12.54
C GLY A 44 23.77 6.75 13.21
N ARG A 45 22.42 6.76 13.25
CA ARG A 45 21.66 7.83 13.94
C ARG A 45 21.89 7.80 15.45
N GLY A 46 21.85 8.97 16.09
CA GLY A 46 21.96 9.09 17.55
C GLY A 46 23.38 8.89 18.09
N GLY A 47 24.42 9.11 17.28
CA GLY A 47 25.82 8.98 17.70
C GLY A 47 26.23 7.53 17.96
N ALA A 48 25.61 6.58 17.25
CA ALA A 48 25.98 5.18 17.35
C ALA A 48 27.44 4.98 16.94
N GLY A 49 28.25 4.41 17.84
CA GLY A 49 29.63 4.03 17.53
C GLY A 49 29.66 2.87 16.53
N PRO A 50 30.80 2.64 15.84
CA PRO A 50 30.91 1.63 14.80
C PRO A 50 30.57 0.22 15.29
N GLU A 51 30.86 -0.10 16.55
CA GLU A 51 30.47 -1.39 17.15
C GLU A 51 28.96 -1.57 17.27
N ARG A 52 28.21 -0.51 17.62
CA ARG A 52 26.74 -0.58 17.72
C ARG A 52 26.10 -0.70 16.35
N GLN A 53 26.62 0.02 15.38
CA GLN A 53 26.18 -0.09 13.99
C GLN A 53 26.41 -1.52 13.47
N ARG A 54 27.59 -2.10 13.75
CA ARG A 54 27.92 -3.48 13.39
C ARG A 54 26.96 -4.48 14.04
N VAL A 55 26.74 -4.42 15.36
CA VAL A 55 25.82 -5.33 16.07
C VAL A 55 24.39 -5.20 15.56
N ALA A 56 23.96 -3.98 15.19
CA ALA A 56 22.64 -3.78 14.58
C ALA A 56 22.54 -4.44 13.19
N LEU A 57 23.58 -4.31 12.36
CA LEU A 57 23.65 -4.97 11.05
C LEU A 57 23.73 -6.51 11.18
N GLU A 58 24.51 -7.03 12.13
CA GLU A 58 24.54 -8.47 12.45
C GLU A 58 23.15 -8.98 12.87
N GLY A 59 22.45 -8.23 13.73
CA GLY A 59 21.08 -8.58 14.13
C GLY A 59 20.08 -8.57 12.97
N LEU A 60 20.18 -7.60 12.06
CA LEU A 60 19.35 -7.57 10.84
C LEU A 60 19.68 -8.76 9.92
N LEU A 61 20.96 -9.07 9.73
CA LEU A 61 21.41 -10.20 8.94
C LEU A 61 20.90 -11.54 9.51
N ASP A 62 20.99 -11.74 10.82
CA ASP A 62 20.51 -12.95 11.48
C ASP A 62 19.00 -13.15 11.32
N LEU A 63 18.23 -12.06 11.35
CA LEU A 63 16.80 -12.07 11.02
C LEU A 63 16.56 -12.44 9.55
N CYS A 64 17.28 -11.80 8.62
CA CYS A 64 17.17 -12.08 7.18
C CYS A 64 17.55 -13.51 6.80
N ARG A 65 18.41 -14.16 7.59
CA ARG A 65 18.79 -15.57 7.44
C ARG A 65 17.72 -16.55 7.92
N GLN A 66 16.72 -16.11 8.68
CA GLN A 66 15.67 -17.02 9.12
C GLN A 66 14.82 -17.47 7.94
N PRO A 67 14.54 -18.78 7.80
CA PRO A 67 13.75 -19.30 6.68
C PRO A 67 12.34 -18.72 6.71
N GLY A 68 11.86 -18.23 5.56
CA GLY A 68 10.53 -17.63 5.44
C GLY A 68 10.37 -16.23 6.03
N PHE A 69 11.40 -15.67 6.70
CA PHE A 69 11.32 -14.35 7.35
C PHE A 69 10.90 -13.24 6.38
N ALA A 70 11.51 -13.17 5.19
CA ALA A 70 11.19 -12.12 4.22
C ALA A 70 9.73 -12.20 3.75
N ALA A 71 9.23 -13.42 3.46
CA ALA A 71 7.84 -13.63 3.05
C ALA A 71 6.86 -13.32 4.19
N GLU A 72 7.16 -13.74 5.42
CA GLU A 72 6.36 -13.41 6.59
C GLU A 72 6.33 -11.91 6.85
N LEU A 73 7.49 -11.24 6.75
CA LEU A 73 7.60 -9.79 6.92
C LEU A 73 6.81 -9.04 5.83
N TYR A 74 6.87 -9.51 4.60
CA TYR A 74 6.10 -8.94 3.49
C TYR A 74 4.59 -9.04 3.74
N LEU A 75 4.10 -10.25 4.03
CA LEU A 75 2.67 -10.51 4.21
C LEU A 75 2.13 -9.91 5.51
N ALA A 76 2.91 -9.98 6.58
CA ALA A 76 2.52 -9.46 7.87
C ALA A 76 2.72 -7.94 7.93
N ALA A 77 3.88 -7.37 7.62
CA ALA A 77 4.09 -5.93 7.75
C ALA A 77 3.77 -5.16 6.46
N ASP A 78 4.53 -5.38 5.38
CA ASP A 78 4.50 -4.52 4.19
C ASP A 78 3.14 -4.49 3.49
N CYS A 79 2.40 -5.59 3.45
CA CYS A 79 1.06 -5.65 2.88
C CYS A 79 0.00 -4.95 3.76
N ARG A 80 0.18 -4.92 5.08
CA ARG A 80 -0.81 -4.35 6.00
C ARG A 80 -0.75 -2.83 6.01
N VAL A 81 -1.92 -2.20 5.89
CA VAL A 81 -2.06 -0.74 5.82
C VAL A 81 -1.58 -0.08 7.10
N GLU A 82 -1.80 -0.73 8.24
CA GLU A 82 -1.55 -0.21 9.58
C GLU A 82 -0.08 -0.36 10.03
N ARG A 83 0.74 -1.12 9.29
CA ARG A 83 2.11 -1.47 9.67
C ARG A 83 3.16 -0.83 8.77
N ALA A 84 4.42 -0.82 9.20
CA ALA A 84 5.52 -0.35 8.35
C ALA A 84 5.73 -1.21 7.10
N ASP A 85 6.43 -0.62 6.13
CA ASP A 85 7.08 -1.35 5.05
C ASP A 85 8.48 -1.85 5.50
N LEU A 86 8.50 -2.73 6.50
CA LEU A 86 9.72 -3.18 7.16
C LEU A 86 10.71 -3.86 6.21
N LEU A 87 10.22 -4.73 5.31
CA LEU A 87 11.08 -5.41 4.37
C LEU A 87 11.69 -4.39 3.41
N GLN A 88 10.89 -3.45 2.90
CA GLN A 88 11.37 -2.37 2.05
C GLN A 88 12.40 -1.48 2.76
N ASP A 89 12.16 -1.11 4.02
CA ASP A 89 13.07 -0.29 4.82
C ASP A 89 14.41 -1.00 5.07
N ILE A 90 14.38 -2.30 5.39
CA ILE A 90 15.58 -3.13 5.55
C ILE A 90 16.34 -3.20 4.22
N CYS A 91 15.66 -3.53 3.11
CA CYS A 91 16.27 -3.58 1.78
C CYS A 91 16.92 -2.26 1.39
N ALA A 92 16.24 -1.13 1.63
CA ALA A 92 16.75 0.20 1.32
C ALA A 92 18.00 0.53 2.15
N LEU A 93 17.99 0.22 3.45
CA LEU A 93 19.14 0.42 4.32
C LEU A 93 20.33 -0.44 3.88
N LEU A 94 20.13 -1.75 3.71
CA LEU A 94 21.20 -2.66 3.31
C LEU A 94 21.77 -2.28 1.95
N SER A 95 20.91 -1.92 0.99
CA SER A 95 21.34 -1.45 -0.35
C SER A 95 22.21 -0.20 -0.25
N LYS A 96 21.80 0.77 0.58
CA LYS A 96 22.56 2.00 0.80
C LYS A 96 23.90 1.73 1.50
N THR A 97 23.91 0.86 2.50
CA THR A 97 25.11 0.50 3.26
C THR A 97 26.10 -0.35 2.46
N ALA A 98 25.62 -1.15 1.51
CA ALA A 98 26.45 -1.97 0.63
C ALA A 98 27.18 -1.15 -0.46
N GLN A 99 26.77 0.10 -0.71
CA GLN A 99 27.41 0.92 -1.73
C GLN A 99 28.82 1.36 -1.30
N PRO A 100 29.85 1.13 -2.14
CA PRO A 100 31.18 1.62 -1.86
C PRO A 100 31.23 3.15 -2.06
N GLY A 101 31.24 3.92 -0.96
CA GLY A 101 31.63 5.35 -0.98
C GLY A 101 30.57 6.37 -0.52
N GLY A 102 30.09 6.28 0.73
CA GLY A 102 29.17 7.25 1.33
C GLY A 102 29.72 8.10 2.48
N GLY A 103 31.04 8.22 2.63
CA GLY A 103 31.68 9.07 3.65
C GLY A 103 32.73 9.97 3.02
N GLY A 104 32.51 11.29 3.03
CA GLY A 104 33.50 12.26 2.57
C GLY A 104 34.73 12.31 3.49
N GLY A 105 35.90 12.54 2.89
CA GLY A 105 37.16 12.78 3.59
C GLY A 105 38.05 11.53 3.67
N GLY A 106 39.30 11.67 3.24
CA GLY A 106 40.27 10.59 3.10
C GLY A 106 40.57 9.81 4.37
N GLU A 107 41.25 8.68 4.17
CA GLU A 107 41.74 7.72 5.17
C GLU A 107 40.75 6.63 5.60
N ALA A 108 40.42 5.67 4.72
CA ALA A 108 39.69 4.46 5.12
C ALA A 108 39.97 3.24 4.21
N TRP A 109 41.00 2.47 4.52
CA TRP A 109 41.20 1.10 3.99
C TRP A 109 41.24 0.02 5.09
N ALA A 110 40.78 0.34 6.32
CA ALA A 110 40.95 -0.60 7.46
C ALA A 110 39.72 -0.79 8.37
N GLY A 111 38.55 -0.23 8.05
CA GLY A 111 37.37 -0.35 8.93
C GLY A 111 35.99 -0.26 8.29
N GLY A 112 35.88 0.13 7.01
CA GLY A 112 34.61 0.22 6.28
C GLY A 112 34.10 -1.12 5.71
N ASP A 113 34.94 -2.16 5.75
CA ASP A 113 34.69 -3.43 5.08
C ASP A 113 33.57 -4.24 5.76
N SER A 114 33.58 -4.30 7.11
CA SER A 114 32.64 -5.16 7.85
C SER A 114 31.18 -4.77 7.68
N ALA A 115 30.83 -3.47 7.66
CA ALA A 115 29.45 -3.04 7.49
C ALA A 115 28.94 -3.30 6.06
N GLN A 116 29.78 -3.08 5.05
CA GLN A 116 29.47 -3.37 3.65
C GLN A 116 29.30 -4.87 3.43
N THR A 117 30.20 -5.70 3.99
CA THR A 117 30.09 -7.16 3.93
C THR A 117 28.80 -7.64 4.57
N LEU A 118 28.47 -7.20 5.79
CA LEU A 118 27.23 -7.57 6.47
C LEU A 118 25.99 -7.14 5.68
N ALA A 119 26.02 -5.94 5.08
CA ALA A 119 24.93 -5.45 4.26
C ALA A 119 24.73 -6.29 2.99
N LEU A 120 25.82 -6.65 2.31
CA LEU A 120 25.80 -7.52 1.13
C LEU A 120 25.32 -8.93 1.49
N GLU A 121 25.80 -9.51 2.59
CA GLU A 121 25.32 -10.80 3.09
C GLU A 121 23.82 -10.77 3.41
N GLY A 122 23.33 -9.66 3.95
CA GLY A 122 21.91 -9.47 4.25
C GLY A 122 21.06 -9.46 2.97
N LEU A 123 21.51 -8.71 1.95
CA LEU A 123 20.84 -8.68 0.65
C LEU A 123 20.84 -10.05 -0.03
N LEU A 124 21.96 -10.78 0.03
CA LEU A 124 22.06 -12.14 -0.52
C LEU A 124 21.12 -13.11 0.21
N ALA A 125 21.01 -13.03 1.53
CA ALA A 125 20.08 -13.84 2.31
C ALA A 125 18.62 -13.55 1.92
N LEU A 126 18.26 -12.28 1.74
CA LEU A 126 16.94 -11.88 1.27
C LEU A 126 16.66 -12.41 -0.15
N LEU A 127 17.63 -12.29 -1.07
CA LEU A 127 17.49 -12.81 -2.43
C LEU A 127 17.31 -14.33 -2.46
N ALA A 128 18.11 -15.07 -1.68
CA ALA A 128 17.96 -16.52 -1.56
C ALA A 128 16.57 -16.90 -1.02
N SER A 129 16.06 -16.16 -0.03
CA SER A 129 14.72 -16.40 0.51
C SER A 129 13.59 -16.15 -0.49
N LEU A 130 13.79 -15.27 -1.47
CA LEU A 130 12.82 -15.00 -2.53
C LEU A 130 12.87 -16.09 -3.61
N ASP A 131 14.05 -16.65 -3.89
CA ASP A 131 14.24 -17.75 -4.83
C ASP A 131 13.53 -19.02 -4.35
N ASP A 132 13.66 -19.36 -3.05
CA ASP A 132 12.92 -20.46 -2.40
C ASP A 132 11.40 -20.33 -2.57
N VAL A 133 10.88 -19.09 -2.58
CA VAL A 133 9.45 -18.81 -2.78
C VAL A 133 9.05 -18.93 -4.26
N ALA A 134 9.94 -18.57 -5.18
CA ALA A 134 9.72 -18.63 -6.62
C ALA A 134 9.72 -20.07 -7.14
N GLU A 135 10.57 -20.96 -6.61
CA GLU A 135 10.58 -22.38 -6.99
C GLU A 135 9.32 -23.14 -6.52
N GLY A 136 8.62 -22.63 -5.49
CA GLY A 136 7.38 -23.20 -4.96
C GLY A 136 6.08 -22.70 -5.60
N GLY A 137 6.11 -21.62 -6.39
CA GLY A 137 4.91 -20.99 -6.94
C GLY A 137 5.17 -20.39 -8.32
N GLY A 138 4.47 -20.92 -9.33
CA GLY A 138 4.57 -20.44 -10.71
C GLY A 138 4.42 -18.92 -10.80
N ALA A 139 5.53 -18.25 -11.08
CA ALA A 139 5.61 -16.80 -11.19
C ALA A 139 4.79 -16.34 -12.41
N SER A 140 3.57 -15.87 -12.18
CA SER A 140 2.89 -15.00 -13.13
C SER A 140 3.07 -13.53 -12.72
N ASP A 141 3.79 -12.84 -13.59
CA ASP A 141 3.88 -11.40 -13.84
C ASP A 141 3.86 -10.49 -12.60
N ILE A 142 5.05 -10.00 -12.26
CA ILE A 142 5.26 -8.83 -11.42
C ILE A 142 5.03 -7.61 -12.33
N ASP A 143 3.91 -6.90 -12.17
CA ASP A 143 3.71 -5.59 -12.80
C ASP A 143 4.12 -4.49 -11.79
N PRO A 144 5.27 -3.82 -12.00
CA PRO A 144 5.76 -2.80 -11.10
C PRO A 144 5.09 -1.45 -11.42
N GLY A 145 3.93 -1.19 -10.83
CA GLY A 145 3.44 0.18 -10.65
C GLY A 145 2.58 0.75 -11.79
N VAL A 146 1.41 1.23 -11.40
CA VAL A 146 0.22 1.56 -12.21
C VAL A 146 0.38 2.91 -12.94
N PRO A 147 0.08 2.98 -14.25
CA PRO A 147 -1.10 3.74 -14.70
C PRO A 147 -1.76 3.10 -15.95
N ARG A 148 -2.79 2.27 -15.74
CA ARG A 148 -3.87 2.04 -16.74
C ARG A 148 -5.28 2.08 -16.16
N LEU A 149 -5.42 2.34 -14.86
CA LEU A 149 -6.72 2.23 -14.20
C LEU A 149 -7.45 3.56 -13.96
N LEU A 150 -6.78 4.69 -14.17
CA LEU A 150 -7.48 5.97 -14.22
C LEU A 150 -8.45 6.05 -15.42
N ASP A 151 -8.39 5.09 -16.36
CA ASP A 151 -9.16 5.08 -17.59
C ASP A 151 -10.50 4.32 -17.51
N SER A 152 -10.80 3.62 -16.40
CA SER A 152 -12.06 2.88 -16.25
C SER A 152 -12.99 3.53 -15.20
N PRO A 153 -14.28 3.74 -15.49
CA PRO A 153 -15.25 4.23 -14.51
C PRO A 153 -15.58 3.09 -13.54
N GLY A 154 -14.98 3.09 -12.36
CA GLY A 154 -15.35 2.16 -11.29
C GLY A 154 -16.00 2.85 -10.12
N HIS A 155 -16.82 2.10 -9.42
CA HIS A 155 -17.50 2.55 -8.21
C HIS A 155 -16.50 2.81 -7.08
N TYR A 156 -16.84 3.73 -6.20
CA TYR A 156 -16.12 3.95 -4.93
C TYR A 156 -16.08 2.67 -4.10
N VAL A 157 -14.92 2.37 -3.51
CA VAL A 157 -14.73 1.24 -2.61
C VAL A 157 -14.58 1.77 -1.18
N ASP A 158 -15.51 1.38 -0.29
CA ASP A 158 -15.44 1.79 1.12
C ASP A 158 -14.40 0.97 1.88
N VAL A 159 -13.17 1.49 1.87
CA VAL A 159 -12.07 0.99 2.70
C VAL A 159 -12.09 1.57 4.12
N TRP A 160 -12.81 2.67 4.35
CA TRP A 160 -12.69 3.43 5.59
C TRP A 160 -13.52 2.85 6.72
N THR A 161 -14.73 2.36 6.42
CA THR A 161 -15.57 1.74 7.47
C THR A 161 -14.90 0.50 8.09
N PRO A 162 -14.34 -0.44 7.30
CA PRO A 162 -13.58 -1.57 7.86
C PRO A 162 -12.34 -1.12 8.62
N LEU A 163 -11.55 -0.19 8.08
CA LEU A 163 -10.34 0.32 8.75
C LEU A 163 -10.67 0.99 10.09
N ALA A 164 -11.74 1.78 10.15
CA ALA A 164 -12.22 2.41 11.38
C ALA A 164 -12.65 1.39 12.44
N ALA A 165 -13.15 0.23 12.01
CA ALA A 165 -13.52 -0.89 12.89
C ALA A 165 -12.35 -1.83 13.23
N GLY A 166 -11.13 -1.55 12.73
CA GLY A 166 -9.98 -2.45 12.89
C GLY A 166 -10.09 -3.76 12.10
N LEU A 167 -10.93 -3.78 11.06
CA LEU A 167 -11.14 -4.91 10.17
C LEU A 167 -10.32 -4.76 8.89
N ALA A 168 -9.99 -5.89 8.26
CA ALA A 168 -9.29 -5.88 6.97
C ALA A 168 -10.14 -5.18 5.89
N PRO A 169 -9.55 -4.31 5.06
CA PRO A 169 -10.28 -3.65 3.98
C PRO A 169 -10.69 -4.66 2.89
N PRO A 170 -11.75 -4.35 2.10
CA PRO A 170 -12.26 -5.21 1.03
C PRO A 170 -11.32 -5.15 -0.19
N THR A 171 -10.16 -5.78 -0.08
CA THR A 171 -9.11 -5.78 -1.11
C THR A 171 -9.48 -6.60 -2.33
N ASP A 172 -10.49 -7.46 -2.23
CA ASP A 172 -11.07 -8.21 -3.33
C ASP A 172 -11.66 -7.31 -4.43
N GLN A 173 -12.25 -6.17 -4.04
CA GLN A 173 -12.76 -5.17 -4.98
C GLN A 173 -11.66 -4.45 -5.74
N PHE A 174 -10.40 -4.60 -5.31
CA PHE A 174 -9.22 -4.09 -5.99
C PHE A 174 -8.50 -5.16 -6.84
N LEU A 175 -8.98 -6.42 -6.86
CA LEU A 175 -8.35 -7.50 -7.63
C LEU A 175 -8.60 -7.38 -9.14
N ASP A 176 -9.74 -6.80 -9.54
CA ASP A 176 -10.07 -6.54 -10.94
C ASP A 176 -9.18 -5.43 -11.56
N TRP A 177 -8.35 -4.79 -10.73
CA TRP A 177 -7.44 -3.73 -11.14
C TRP A 177 -6.29 -4.22 -12.04
N GLY A 178 -6.01 -5.53 -12.06
CA GLY A 178 -5.02 -6.15 -12.95
C GLY A 178 -5.63 -7.06 -14.04
N GLY A 179 -6.95 -7.01 -14.23
CA GLY A 179 -7.70 -8.00 -15.00
C GLY A 179 -8.16 -7.54 -16.39
N VAL A 180 -7.29 -6.99 -17.24
CA VAL A 180 -7.53 -7.10 -18.69
C VAL A 180 -6.66 -8.22 -19.22
N GLY A 181 -7.19 -9.44 -19.09
CA GLY A 181 -6.63 -10.58 -19.82
C GLY A 181 -6.70 -10.28 -21.31
N SER A 182 -5.52 -10.28 -21.94
CA SER A 182 -5.27 -10.56 -23.36
C SER A 182 -6.50 -10.46 -24.27
N VAL A 183 -6.85 -9.24 -24.70
CA VAL A 183 -7.50 -9.09 -26.00
C VAL A 183 -6.37 -9.29 -26.99
N GLY A 184 -6.29 -10.50 -27.56
CA GLY A 184 -5.37 -10.79 -28.65
C GLY A 184 -5.57 -9.76 -29.77
N PRO A 185 -4.53 -9.44 -30.55
CA PRO A 185 -4.69 -8.50 -31.64
C PRO A 185 -5.82 -9.03 -32.53
N GLU A 186 -6.89 -8.25 -32.68
CA GLU A 186 -7.77 -8.41 -33.81
C GLU A 186 -6.86 -8.29 -35.03
N GLU A 187 -6.63 -9.43 -35.69
CA GLU A 187 -6.08 -9.47 -37.04
C GLU A 187 -7.08 -8.73 -37.94
N GLY A 188 -6.94 -7.41 -37.98
CA GLY A 188 -7.36 -6.59 -39.09
C GLY A 188 -6.57 -7.07 -40.29
N GLY A 189 -7.14 -8.03 -41.01
CA GLY A 189 -6.67 -8.48 -42.31
C GLY A 189 -6.77 -7.34 -43.31
N GLU A 190 -5.81 -6.41 -43.28
CA GLU A 190 -5.53 -5.51 -44.39
C GLU A 190 -4.74 -6.31 -45.44
N GLY A 191 -5.50 -7.04 -46.26
CA GLY A 191 -4.99 -7.58 -47.52
C GLY A 191 -4.55 -6.43 -48.42
N ARG A 192 -3.24 -6.25 -48.57
CA ARG A 192 -2.66 -5.54 -49.72
C ARG A 192 -2.91 -6.38 -50.97
N GLY A 193 -4.01 -6.08 -51.65
CA GLY A 193 -4.26 -6.53 -53.01
C GLY A 193 -3.54 -5.61 -54.00
N GLU A 194 -2.46 -6.12 -54.59
CA GLU A 194 -1.94 -5.62 -55.87
C GLU A 194 -3.04 -5.74 -56.93
N GLY A 195 -3.25 -4.64 -57.65
CA GLY A 195 -4.14 -4.62 -58.80
C GLY A 195 -3.50 -5.38 -59.95
N ASP A 196 -4.19 -6.41 -60.42
CA ASP A 196 -4.19 -6.74 -61.83
C ASP A 196 -5.60 -7.16 -62.20
N SER A 197 -6.18 -6.43 -63.16
CA SER A 197 -7.49 -6.71 -63.71
C SER A 197 -7.30 -6.81 -65.21
N ASP A 198 -7.37 -8.03 -65.73
CA ASP A 198 -7.65 -8.23 -67.14
C ASP A 198 -8.78 -9.24 -67.35
N GLU A 199 -9.63 -8.83 -68.29
CA GLU A 199 -10.53 -9.61 -69.12
C GLU A 199 -11.69 -10.46 -68.54
N SER A 200 -12.88 -9.91 -68.86
CA SER A 200 -13.88 -10.54 -69.74
C SER A 200 -14.92 -11.52 -69.17
N ARG A 201 -16.17 -11.09 -69.45
CA ARG A 201 -17.28 -11.81 -70.12
C ARG A 201 -18.49 -12.24 -69.28
N ASP A 202 -19.63 -11.81 -69.84
CA ASP A 202 -20.96 -12.45 -69.86
C ASP A 202 -21.68 -12.55 -68.51
N GLY A 203 -22.90 -12.07 -68.32
CA GLY A 203 -24.03 -11.99 -69.23
C GLY A 203 -25.22 -12.59 -68.44
N GLY A 204 -26.39 -11.94 -68.44
CA GLY A 204 -27.62 -12.58 -67.96
C GLY A 204 -28.47 -11.79 -66.98
N VAL A 205 -29.50 -11.16 -67.54
CA VAL A 205 -30.69 -10.62 -66.88
C VAL A 205 -31.50 -11.76 -66.22
N ARG A 206 -32.15 -11.51 -65.07
CA ARG A 206 -33.61 -11.73 -64.80
C ARG A 206 -34.01 -11.71 -63.31
N THR A 207 -34.83 -10.72 -62.98
CA THR A 207 -36.07 -10.72 -62.16
C THR A 207 -36.42 -11.94 -61.29
N GLY A 208 -36.77 -11.70 -60.02
CA GLY A 208 -37.52 -12.63 -59.17
C GLY A 208 -38.12 -11.92 -57.94
N VAL A 209 -39.43 -12.07 -57.78
CA VAL A 209 -40.33 -11.41 -56.80
C VAL A 209 -40.44 -12.21 -55.49
N ALA A 210 -40.70 -11.46 -54.41
CA ALA A 210 -41.14 -11.77 -53.04
C ALA A 210 -41.56 -13.20 -52.63
N ILE A 211 -41.19 -13.60 -51.40
CA ILE A 211 -42.07 -14.31 -50.43
C ILE A 211 -41.74 -13.86 -48.98
N GLU A 212 -42.77 -13.42 -48.24
CA GLU A 212 -42.77 -13.17 -46.80
C GLU A 212 -42.70 -14.47 -45.98
N GLY A 213 -42.06 -14.44 -44.80
CA GLY A 213 -42.31 -15.45 -43.79
C GLY A 213 -41.37 -15.43 -42.58
N GLY A 214 -41.93 -15.11 -41.41
CA GLY A 214 -41.53 -15.76 -40.15
C GLY A 214 -40.60 -14.98 -39.22
N ALA A 215 -41.19 -14.22 -38.30
CA ALA A 215 -40.53 -13.74 -37.09
C ALA A 215 -40.17 -14.93 -36.16
N GLY A 216 -38.90 -15.03 -35.78
CA GLY A 216 -38.43 -15.82 -34.65
C GLY A 216 -37.59 -14.92 -33.72
N PRO A 217 -37.79 -14.95 -32.39
CA PRO A 217 -37.10 -14.03 -31.50
C PRO A 217 -35.62 -14.42 -31.40
N ALA A 218 -34.75 -13.42 -31.60
CA ALA A 218 -33.32 -13.53 -31.32
C ALA A 218 -33.14 -13.96 -29.86
N ARG A 219 -32.51 -15.13 -29.64
CA ARG A 219 -32.09 -15.57 -28.31
C ARG A 219 -31.13 -14.52 -27.76
N ALA A 220 -31.60 -13.75 -26.78
CA ALA A 220 -30.75 -12.89 -25.98
C ALA A 220 -29.64 -13.76 -25.37
N ALA A 221 -28.39 -13.46 -25.73
CA ALA A 221 -27.24 -14.02 -25.04
C ALA A 221 -27.34 -13.60 -23.57
N THR A 222 -27.61 -14.56 -22.69
CA THR A 222 -27.55 -14.36 -21.25
C THR A 222 -26.15 -13.84 -20.90
N PRO A 223 -26.02 -12.73 -20.15
CA PRO A 223 -24.72 -12.29 -19.69
C PRO A 223 -24.17 -13.38 -18.77
N THR A 224 -23.16 -14.10 -19.25
CA THR A 224 -22.38 -15.04 -18.46
C THR A 224 -21.80 -14.26 -17.29
N THR A 225 -22.40 -14.42 -16.12
CA THR A 225 -21.85 -13.89 -14.88
C THR A 225 -20.47 -14.51 -14.71
N PRO A 226 -19.37 -13.73 -14.64
CA PRO A 226 -18.06 -14.30 -14.43
C PRO A 226 -18.07 -15.05 -13.11
N ARG A 227 -17.69 -16.33 -13.11
CA ARG A 227 -17.42 -17.07 -11.87
C ARG A 227 -16.39 -16.27 -11.08
N PRO A 228 -16.57 -16.02 -9.77
CA PRO A 228 -15.56 -15.37 -8.97
C PRO A 228 -14.30 -16.24 -9.01
N ARG A 229 -13.22 -15.68 -9.57
CA ARG A 229 -11.91 -16.32 -9.62
C ARG A 229 -11.51 -16.62 -8.17
N ALA A 230 -11.17 -17.87 -7.85
CA ALA A 230 -10.66 -18.20 -6.53
C ALA A 230 -9.42 -17.33 -6.29
N THR A 231 -9.51 -16.40 -5.34
CA THR A 231 -8.46 -15.40 -5.11
C THR A 231 -7.32 -16.09 -4.38
N SER A 232 -6.13 -16.16 -5.00
CA SER A 232 -5.00 -16.81 -4.32
C SER A 232 -4.54 -15.94 -3.14
N PRO A 233 -3.91 -16.53 -2.11
CA PRO A 233 -3.29 -15.76 -1.03
C PRO A 233 -2.30 -14.69 -1.54
N ALA A 234 -1.60 -14.98 -2.64
CA ALA A 234 -0.69 -14.04 -3.29
C ALA A 234 -1.41 -12.87 -3.94
N ASP A 235 -2.54 -13.09 -4.61
CA ASP A 235 -3.34 -12.02 -5.22
C ASP A 235 -3.87 -11.06 -4.15
N ARG A 236 -4.32 -11.60 -3.02
CA ARG A 236 -4.77 -10.80 -1.87
C ARG A 236 -3.65 -9.93 -1.30
N ALA A 237 -2.46 -10.50 -1.12
CA ALA A 237 -1.28 -9.78 -0.63
C ALA A 237 -0.86 -8.64 -1.58
N ARG A 238 -0.89 -8.89 -2.89
CA ARG A 238 -0.63 -7.88 -3.93
C ARG A 238 -1.66 -6.75 -3.87
N ALA A 239 -2.94 -7.08 -3.73
CA ALA A 239 -4.01 -6.09 -3.59
C ALA A 239 -3.88 -5.26 -2.31
N GLU A 240 -3.53 -5.90 -1.18
CA GLU A 240 -3.26 -5.23 0.11
C GLU A 240 -2.08 -4.25 0.00
N LYS A 241 -0.93 -4.70 -0.52
CA LYS A 241 0.25 -3.82 -0.73
C LYS A 241 -0.07 -2.65 -1.64
N ARG A 242 -0.88 -2.90 -2.68
CA ARG A 242 -1.28 -1.88 -3.63
C ARG A 242 -2.23 -0.85 -3.03
N LEU A 243 -3.21 -1.28 -2.23
CA LEU A 243 -4.08 -0.39 -1.47
C LEU A 243 -3.25 0.50 -0.54
N LYS A 244 -2.32 -0.08 0.23
CA LYS A 244 -1.41 0.69 1.10
C LYS A 244 -0.65 1.77 0.33
N SER A 245 -0.14 1.45 -0.86
CA SER A 245 0.54 2.44 -1.72
C SER A 245 -0.40 3.56 -2.18
N LEU A 246 -1.64 3.26 -2.57
CA LEU A 246 -2.62 4.28 -2.95
C LEU A 246 -2.98 5.20 -1.78
N LEU A 247 -3.13 4.64 -0.57
CA LEU A 247 -3.41 5.40 0.65
C LEU A 247 -2.25 6.35 0.99
N ALA A 248 -1.01 5.85 0.90
CA ALA A 248 0.19 6.67 1.13
C ALA A 248 0.28 7.83 0.13
N SER A 249 0.04 7.59 -1.16
CA SER A 249 0.00 8.65 -2.18
C SER A 249 -1.14 9.64 -1.94
N ALA A 250 -2.33 9.17 -1.52
CA ALA A 250 -3.44 10.05 -1.18
C ALA A 250 -3.10 10.98 0.00
N ALA A 251 -2.48 10.44 1.05
CA ALA A 251 -2.00 11.22 2.19
C ALA A 251 -0.92 12.23 1.77
N GLU A 252 0.05 11.84 0.94
CA GLU A 252 1.09 12.73 0.45
C GLU A 252 0.52 13.90 -0.37
N HIS A 253 -0.43 13.63 -1.26
CA HIS A 253 -1.12 14.68 -2.01
C HIS A 253 -1.94 15.59 -1.10
N TYR A 254 -2.66 15.03 -0.13
CA TYR A 254 -3.48 15.80 0.83
C TYR A 254 -2.61 16.70 1.72
N ASN A 255 -1.49 16.19 2.21
CA ASN A 255 -0.56 16.94 3.06
C ASN A 255 0.09 18.13 2.35
N ARG A 256 0.23 18.06 1.02
CA ARG A 256 0.71 19.17 0.19
C ARG A 256 -0.41 20.15 -0.17
N ASP A 257 -1.56 19.62 -0.56
CA ASP A 257 -2.72 20.39 -0.99
C ASP A 257 -3.99 19.55 -0.74
N PRO A 258 -4.82 19.90 0.25
CA PRO A 258 -6.02 19.14 0.59
C PRO A 258 -6.94 18.90 -0.60
N LYS A 259 -7.10 19.88 -1.51
CA LYS A 259 -7.99 19.74 -2.66
C LYS A 259 -7.46 18.71 -3.65
N LYS A 260 -6.15 18.73 -3.94
CA LYS A 260 -5.52 17.74 -4.81
C LYS A 260 -5.50 16.35 -4.19
N GLY A 261 -5.31 16.27 -2.86
CA GLY A 261 -5.42 15.03 -2.12
C GLY A 261 -6.79 14.37 -2.25
N LEU A 262 -7.86 15.15 -2.07
CA LEU A 262 -9.23 14.66 -2.25
C LEU A 262 -9.50 14.24 -3.71
N GLN A 263 -9.05 15.03 -4.70
CA GLN A 263 -9.18 14.67 -6.12
C GLN A 263 -8.44 13.37 -6.45
N TYR A 264 -7.22 13.20 -5.95
CA TYR A 264 -6.46 11.96 -6.12
C TYR A 264 -7.19 10.78 -5.47
N ALA A 265 -7.66 10.94 -4.24
CA ALA A 265 -8.37 9.87 -3.52
C ALA A 265 -9.68 9.47 -4.23
N GLN A 266 -10.40 10.43 -4.82
CA GLN A 266 -11.56 10.16 -5.66
C GLN A 266 -11.18 9.41 -6.95
N ALA A 267 -10.13 9.86 -7.64
CA ALA A 267 -9.63 9.21 -8.85
C ALA A 267 -9.10 7.78 -8.58
N ALA A 268 -8.51 7.57 -7.40
CA ALA A 268 -8.07 6.26 -6.90
C ALA A 268 -9.22 5.40 -6.36
N ARG A 269 -10.48 5.88 -6.43
CA ARG A 269 -11.70 5.22 -5.94
C ARG A 269 -11.73 4.98 -4.42
N LEU A 270 -10.87 5.68 -3.68
CA LEU A 270 -10.82 5.67 -2.23
C LEU A 270 -11.86 6.61 -1.61
N LEU A 271 -12.38 7.58 -2.36
CA LEU A 271 -13.46 8.45 -1.92
C LEU A 271 -14.59 8.47 -2.96
N PRO A 272 -15.85 8.68 -2.53
CA PRO A 272 -16.97 8.82 -3.45
C PRO A 272 -16.82 10.10 -4.31
N PRO A 273 -17.33 10.09 -5.56
CA PRO A 273 -17.27 11.25 -6.45
C PRO A 273 -18.00 12.46 -5.86
N THR A 274 -19.10 12.21 -5.16
CA THR A 274 -19.76 13.18 -4.29
C THR A 274 -19.36 12.89 -2.85
N LEU A 275 -18.49 13.73 -2.29
CA LEU A 275 -17.94 13.51 -0.96
C LEU A 275 -18.98 13.80 0.12
N ASP A 276 -19.22 12.84 1.01
CA ASP A 276 -20.04 13.02 2.19
C ASP A 276 -19.18 13.27 3.45
N PRO A 277 -19.73 13.95 4.47
CA PRO A 277 -18.97 14.29 5.68
C PRO A 277 -18.45 13.09 6.46
N ALA A 278 -19.19 11.99 6.51
CA ALA A 278 -18.83 10.81 7.29
C ALA A 278 -17.64 10.06 6.66
N THR A 279 -17.63 9.94 5.34
CA THR A 279 -16.50 9.33 4.62
C THR A 279 -15.24 10.18 4.73
N LEU A 280 -15.35 11.51 4.61
CA LEU A 280 -14.20 12.38 4.84
C LEU A 280 -13.70 12.29 6.28
N ALA A 281 -14.58 12.24 7.27
CA ALA A 281 -14.20 12.06 8.67
C ALA A 281 -13.38 10.77 8.89
N ARG A 282 -13.84 9.64 8.34
CA ARG A 282 -13.07 8.38 8.43
C ARG A 282 -11.75 8.44 7.65
N PHE A 283 -11.72 9.09 6.49
CA PHE A 283 -10.46 9.36 5.77
C PHE A 283 -9.47 10.13 6.66
N LEU A 284 -9.91 11.23 7.28
CA LEU A 284 -9.07 12.06 8.14
C LEU A 284 -8.60 11.31 9.40
N ARG A 285 -9.39 10.34 9.88
CA ARG A 285 -9.07 9.56 11.09
C ARG A 285 -8.16 8.36 10.81
N CYS A 286 -8.41 7.65 9.71
CA CYS A 286 -7.85 6.32 9.47
C CYS A 286 -6.81 6.28 8.35
N CYS A 287 -6.65 7.33 7.54
CA CYS A 287 -5.65 7.34 6.48
C CYS A 287 -4.24 7.51 7.07
N PRO A 288 -3.34 6.51 6.91
CA PRO A 288 -2.01 6.58 7.50
C PRO A 288 -1.16 7.65 6.82
N GLY A 289 -0.37 8.37 7.63
CA GLY A 289 0.56 9.38 7.13
C GLY A 289 -0.06 10.76 6.84
N LEU A 290 -1.34 10.98 7.18
CA LEU A 290 -1.91 12.33 7.18
C LEU A 290 -1.22 13.23 8.22
N ASN A 291 -0.98 14.47 7.85
CA ASN A 291 -0.45 15.49 8.73
C ASN A 291 -1.55 15.94 9.72
N GLU A 292 -1.29 15.73 11.01
CA GLU A 292 -2.19 16.09 12.10
C GLU A 292 -2.61 17.57 12.09
N ALA A 293 -1.75 18.48 11.60
CA ALA A 293 -2.10 19.89 11.44
C ALA A 293 -3.12 20.12 10.31
N ALA A 294 -2.96 19.43 9.18
CA ALA A 294 -3.90 19.51 8.07
C ALA A 294 -5.28 18.94 8.46
N VAL A 295 -5.30 17.88 9.28
CA VAL A 295 -6.52 17.33 9.86
C VAL A 295 -7.19 18.37 10.77
N GLY A 296 -6.44 18.98 11.69
CA GLY A 296 -6.97 20.02 12.58
C GLY A 296 -7.51 21.25 11.83
N GLU A 297 -6.84 21.68 10.77
CA GLU A 297 -7.32 22.76 9.89
C GLU A 297 -8.64 22.40 9.23
N ALA A 298 -8.77 21.20 8.64
CA ALA A 298 -10.00 20.74 8.00
C ALA A 298 -11.17 20.67 8.97
N LEU A 299 -10.93 20.24 10.22
CA LEU A 299 -11.97 20.21 11.27
C LEU A 299 -12.36 21.63 11.72
N GLY A 300 -11.40 22.56 11.80
CA GLY A 300 -11.63 23.93 12.28
C GLY A 300 -12.40 24.86 11.32
N GLU A 301 -12.60 24.44 10.07
CA GLU A 301 -13.30 25.24 9.06
C GLU A 301 -14.77 25.50 9.42
N ARG A 302 -15.27 26.66 8.97
CA ARG A 302 -16.56 27.21 9.41
C ARG A 302 -17.76 26.75 8.57
N ASP A 303 -17.53 26.14 7.42
CA ASP A 303 -18.60 25.78 6.49
C ASP A 303 -19.42 24.60 7.01
N ASP A 304 -20.68 24.52 6.55
CA ASP A 304 -21.64 23.49 6.99
C ASP A 304 -21.16 22.07 6.72
N PHE A 305 -20.40 21.88 5.63
CA PHE A 305 -19.83 20.59 5.29
C PHE A 305 -18.76 20.20 6.31
N SER A 306 -17.80 21.08 6.61
CA SER A 306 -16.78 20.87 7.66
C SER A 306 -17.40 20.71 9.05
N ALA A 307 -18.52 21.37 9.34
CA ALA A 307 -19.28 21.14 10.57
C ALA A 307 -19.83 19.71 10.64
N GLY A 308 -20.41 19.21 9.55
CA GLY A 308 -20.80 17.80 9.45
C GLY A 308 -19.62 16.84 9.60
N VAL A 309 -18.45 17.20 9.03
CA VAL A 309 -17.23 16.39 9.11
C VAL A 309 -16.74 16.32 10.55
N ARG A 310 -16.72 17.44 11.30
CA ARG A 310 -16.37 17.43 12.73
C ARG A 310 -17.24 16.49 13.54
N THR A 311 -18.56 16.59 13.39
CA THR A 311 -19.50 15.73 14.11
C THR A 311 -19.29 14.26 13.77
N ALA A 312 -19.13 13.94 12.49
CA ALA A 312 -18.86 12.56 12.07
C ALA A 312 -17.48 12.06 12.51
N TYR A 313 -16.48 12.95 12.62
CA TYR A 313 -15.13 12.63 13.11
C TYR A 313 -15.17 12.27 14.59
N LEU A 314 -15.90 13.02 15.41
CA LEU A 314 -16.15 12.67 16.82
C LEU A 314 -16.82 11.31 16.99
N GLN A 315 -17.76 10.96 16.10
CA GLN A 315 -18.44 9.66 16.11
C GLN A 315 -17.52 8.48 15.77
N THR A 316 -16.29 8.72 15.31
CA THR A 316 -15.30 7.65 15.12
C THR A 316 -14.62 7.21 16.42
N PHE A 317 -14.84 7.92 17.53
CA PHE A 317 -14.27 7.60 18.83
C PHE A 317 -15.29 6.84 19.70
N ASP A 318 -14.84 5.77 20.34
CA ASP A 318 -15.60 5.15 21.43
C ASP A 318 -15.26 5.86 22.74
N LEU A 319 -16.08 6.86 23.10
CA LEU A 319 -15.92 7.66 24.32
C LEU A 319 -16.82 7.17 25.46
N ALA A 320 -17.59 6.10 25.24
CA ALA A 320 -18.58 5.64 26.20
C ALA A 320 -17.90 5.13 27.49
N GLY A 321 -18.34 5.65 28.64
CA GLY A 321 -17.84 5.23 29.96
C GLY A 321 -16.46 5.77 30.34
N LEU A 322 -15.89 6.69 29.56
CA LEU A 322 -14.64 7.38 29.88
C LEU A 322 -14.90 8.66 30.70
N ASP A 323 -13.96 9.00 31.58
CA ASP A 323 -13.95 10.32 32.23
C ASP A 323 -13.74 11.43 31.19
N PHE A 324 -14.29 12.61 31.45
CA PHE A 324 -14.25 13.74 30.51
C PHE A 324 -12.82 14.08 30.06
N ASP A 325 -11.87 14.14 30.99
CA ASP A 325 -10.48 14.49 30.67
C ASP A 325 -9.78 13.38 29.88
N VAL A 326 -10.13 12.11 30.10
CA VAL A 326 -9.62 10.98 29.31
C VAL A 326 -10.20 11.02 27.89
N ALA A 327 -11.50 11.21 27.75
CA ALA A 327 -12.17 11.35 26.46
C ALA A 327 -11.60 12.53 25.66
N LEU A 328 -11.39 13.67 26.31
CA LEU A 328 -10.86 14.87 25.68
C LEU A 328 -9.41 14.66 25.23
N ARG A 329 -8.57 14.04 26.05
CA ARG A 329 -7.19 13.70 25.64
C ARG A 329 -7.18 12.77 24.43
N LEU A 330 -7.98 11.70 24.45
CA LEU A 330 -8.08 10.77 23.32
C LEU A 330 -8.49 11.48 22.03
N PHE A 331 -9.44 12.41 22.11
CA PHE A 331 -9.91 13.19 20.98
C PHE A 331 -8.84 14.16 20.46
N LEU A 332 -8.19 14.91 21.36
CA LEU A 332 -7.18 15.91 20.99
C LEU A 332 -5.81 15.32 20.62
N ASP A 333 -5.52 14.07 21.00
CA ASP A 333 -4.31 13.35 20.58
C ASP A 333 -4.38 12.89 19.12
N ALA A 334 -5.56 12.97 18.49
CA ALA A 334 -5.79 12.50 17.13
C ALA A 334 -5.37 13.48 16.03
N PHE A 335 -5.22 14.76 16.36
CA PHE A 335 -4.90 15.82 15.41
C PHE A 335 -4.27 17.01 16.16
N ARG A 336 -3.64 17.92 15.41
CA ARG A 336 -3.05 19.11 16.02
C ARG A 336 -4.09 20.23 16.07
N LEU A 337 -4.40 20.69 17.28
CA LEU A 337 -5.31 21.82 17.50
C LEU A 337 -4.90 23.06 16.68
N PRO A 338 -5.83 23.72 15.97
CA PRO A 338 -5.58 24.99 15.31
C PRO A 338 -5.20 26.09 16.29
N GLY A 339 -4.39 27.07 15.87
CA GLY A 339 -4.01 28.20 16.72
C GLY A 339 -5.07 29.30 16.83
N GLU A 340 -6.05 29.34 15.92
CA GLU A 340 -7.11 30.35 15.92
C GLU A 340 -8.21 30.00 16.92
N GLY A 341 -8.45 30.85 17.92
CA GLY A 341 -9.44 30.61 18.97
C GLY A 341 -10.83 30.23 18.45
N GLN A 342 -11.31 30.90 17.40
CA GLN A 342 -12.62 30.58 16.79
C GLN A 342 -12.68 29.16 16.19
N ARG A 343 -11.56 28.61 15.71
CA ARG A 343 -11.51 27.24 15.20
C ARG A 343 -11.53 26.25 16.36
N ILE A 344 -10.82 26.55 17.44
CA ILE A 344 -10.82 25.76 18.68
C ILE A 344 -12.24 25.71 19.25
N ASP A 345 -12.92 26.86 19.37
CA ASP A 345 -14.26 26.94 19.94
C ASP A 345 -15.25 26.01 19.21
N ARG A 346 -15.21 25.96 17.87
CA ARG A 346 -16.06 25.06 17.06
C ARG A 346 -15.76 23.57 17.27
N ILE A 347 -14.50 23.23 17.50
CA ILE A 347 -14.06 21.85 17.77
C ILE A 347 -14.54 21.44 19.17
N MET A 348 -14.35 22.34 20.15
CA MET A 348 -14.74 22.11 21.54
C MET A 348 -16.24 22.15 21.77
N GLU A 349 -17.00 22.91 20.97
CA GLU A 349 -18.47 22.92 21.00
C GLU A 349 -19.07 21.64 20.41
N ALA A 350 -18.38 21.02 19.44
CA ALA A 350 -18.81 19.76 18.86
C ALA A 350 -18.53 18.56 19.78
N PHE A 351 -17.41 18.59 20.52
CA PHE A 351 -17.01 17.57 21.50
C PHE A 351 -17.91 17.56 22.74
#